data_AF-A0A7V9L062-F1
#
_entry.id   AF-A0A7V9L062-F1
#
_cell.length_a   1.000
_cell.length_b   1.000
_cell.length_c   1.000
_cell.angle_alpha   90.00
_cell.angle_beta   90.00
_cell.angle_gamma   90.00
#
_symmetry.space_group_name_H-M   'P 1'
#
loop_
_entity.id
_entity.type
_entity.pdbx_description
1 polymer ?
#
loop_
_entity_poly.entity_id
_entity_poly.type
_entity_poly.pdbx_seq_one_letter_code
_entity_poly.pdbx_strand_id
1 'polypeptide(L)'
;MSITRQLAFLLVAIVAGIAVFAVVGVVTSDTELVRGGEREEPLAAAIASFDTDEIVDVLPRDAIAAIDDPSFAPASAPTLPEEELVIGVEIRGEARAYPVRVLSAHEIVNDEIRGQPFAVTW
;
A
#
# COMPACT_ATOMS: atom_id res chain seq x y z
N MET A 1 -8.87 34.76 38.09
CA MET A 1 -8.06 34.44 36.90
C MET A 1 -8.46 35.44 35.81
N SER A 2 -7.62 36.46 35.53
CA SER A 2 -8.05 37.63 34.75
C SER A 2 -8.16 37.32 33.25
N ILE A 3 -9.25 37.80 32.64
CA ILE A 3 -9.63 37.67 31.22
C ILE A 3 -8.45 37.91 30.25
N THR A 4 -7.52 38.78 30.62
CA THR A 4 -6.31 39.10 29.85
C THR A 4 -5.41 37.89 29.57
N ARG A 5 -5.32 36.93 30.50
CA ARG A 5 -4.54 35.69 30.30
C ARG A 5 -5.24 34.74 29.33
N GLN A 6 -6.57 34.61 29.40
CA GLN A 6 -7.34 33.77 28.47
C GLN A 6 -7.29 34.30 27.03
N LEU A 7 -7.38 35.62 26.85
CA LEU A 7 -7.28 36.24 25.52
C LEU A 7 -5.88 36.06 24.90
N ALA A 8 -4.81 36.13 25.70
CA ALA A 8 -3.46 35.87 25.22
C ALA A 8 -3.27 34.41 24.78
N PHE A 9 -3.82 33.43 25.52
CA PHE A 9 -3.77 32.03 25.13
C PHE A 9 -4.55 31.73 23.84
N LEU A 10 -5.72 32.36 23.66
CA LEU A 10 -6.53 32.19 22.44
C LEU A 10 -5.79 32.71 21.20
N LEU A 11 -5.14 33.87 21.31
CA LEU A 11 -4.42 34.50 20.21
C LEU A 11 -3.19 33.68 19.81
N VAL A 12 -2.46 33.12 20.77
CA VAL A 12 -1.34 32.19 20.51
C VAL A 12 -1.83 30.91 19.83
N ALA A 13 -2.97 30.35 20.28
CA ALA A 13 -3.54 29.15 19.67
C ALA A 13 -3.98 29.36 18.21
N ILE A 14 -4.56 30.53 17.90
CA ILE A 14 -4.96 30.87 16.53
C ILE A 14 -3.74 31.04 15.62
N VAL A 15 -2.71 31.77 16.07
CA VAL A 15 -1.49 31.97 15.28
C VAL A 15 -0.76 30.65 15.06
N ALA A 16 -0.68 29.79 16.07
CA ALA A 16 -0.13 28.45 15.94
C ALA A 16 -0.95 27.58 14.97
N GLY A 17 -2.28 27.65 15.02
CA GLY A 17 -3.16 26.93 14.10
C GLY A 17 -3.00 27.37 12.64
N ILE A 18 -2.90 28.68 12.38
CA ILE A 18 -2.66 29.22 11.04
C ILE A 18 -1.28 28.79 10.51
N ALA A 19 -0.25 28.80 11.36
CA ALA A 19 1.09 28.36 10.98
C ALA A 19 1.12 26.86 10.63
N VAL A 20 0.44 26.02 11.42
CA VAL A 20 0.32 24.57 11.12
C VAL A 20 -0.44 24.35 9.81
N PHE A 21 -1.54 25.07 9.57
CA PHE A 21 -2.31 24.94 8.33
C PHE A 21 -1.49 25.37 7.10
N ALA A 22 -0.69 26.42 7.21
CA ALA A 22 0.20 26.88 6.15
C ALA A 22 1.33 25.87 5.85
N VAL A 23 1.93 25.27 6.88
CA VAL A 23 2.97 24.24 6.71
C VAL A 23 2.40 22.98 6.06
N VAL A 24 1.22 22.52 6.51
CA VAL A 24 0.54 21.37 5.91
C VAL A 24 0.16 21.64 4.45
N GLY A 25 -0.37 22.83 4.13
CA GLY A 25 -0.72 23.22 2.77
C GLY A 25 0.48 23.33 1.81
N VAL A 26 1.64 23.75 2.32
CA VAL A 26 2.89 23.77 1.54
C VAL A 26 3.39 22.35 1.26
N VAL A 27 3.31 21.44 2.24
CA VAL A 27 3.73 20.04 2.08
C VAL A 27 2.86 19.27 1.08
N THR A 28 1.61 19.69 0.85
CA THR A 28 0.72 19.03 -0.13
C THR A 28 0.85 19.55 -1.57
N SER A 29 1.71 20.54 -1.85
CA SER A 29 1.66 21.27 -3.13
C SER A 29 2.62 20.78 -4.23
N ASP A 30 3.46 19.78 -3.98
CA ASP A 30 4.43 19.28 -4.99
C ASP A 30 4.09 17.87 -5.50
N THR A 31 2.83 17.64 -5.88
CA THR A 31 2.55 16.59 -6.87
C THR A 31 2.54 17.21 -8.25
N GLU A 32 3.73 17.49 -8.79
CA GLU A 32 3.87 17.60 -10.24
C GLU A 32 3.45 16.26 -10.85
N LEU A 33 2.28 16.23 -11.49
CA LEU A 33 1.91 15.18 -12.41
C LEU A 33 2.99 15.17 -13.50
N VAL A 34 3.91 14.21 -13.41
CA VAL A 34 4.81 13.85 -14.49
C VAL A 34 3.93 13.54 -15.70
N ARG A 35 3.75 14.51 -16.60
CA ARG A 35 3.26 14.23 -17.95
C ARG A 35 4.34 13.38 -18.59
N GLY A 36 4.12 12.07 -18.61
CA GLY A 36 4.94 11.13 -19.35
C GLY A 36 5.06 11.63 -20.78
N GLY A 37 6.22 12.19 -21.11
CA GLY A 37 6.54 12.61 -22.46
C GLY A 37 6.58 11.35 -23.33
N GLU A 38 5.79 11.40 -24.39
CA GLU A 38 5.59 10.35 -25.38
C GLU A 38 6.93 9.87 -25.96
N ARG A 39 7.46 8.78 -25.39
CA ARG A 39 8.22 7.79 -26.17
C ARG A 39 7.34 6.58 -26.38
N GLU A 40 6.22 6.80 -27.03
CA GLU A 40 5.49 5.74 -27.70
C GLU A 40 6.28 5.39 -28.96
N GLU A 41 7.32 4.56 -28.83
CA GLU A 41 7.40 3.51 -29.84
C GLU A 41 6.04 2.81 -29.77
N PRO A 42 5.22 2.82 -30.84
CA PRO A 42 3.85 2.36 -30.71
C PRO A 42 3.93 0.94 -30.16
N LEU A 43 3.34 0.70 -28.98
CA LEU A 43 3.34 -0.60 -28.32
C LEU A 43 2.99 -1.72 -29.33
N ALA A 44 2.17 -1.40 -30.33
CA ALA A 44 1.87 -2.24 -31.49
C ALA A 44 3.09 -2.67 -32.33
N ALA A 45 4.05 -1.79 -32.62
CA ALA A 45 5.28 -2.13 -33.35
C ALA A 45 6.22 -2.99 -32.51
N ALA A 46 6.33 -2.71 -31.21
CA ALA A 46 7.09 -3.56 -30.28
C ALA A 46 6.46 -4.95 -30.20
N ILE A 47 5.13 -5.04 -30.00
CA ILE A 47 4.40 -6.31 -29.97
C ILE A 47 4.54 -7.07 -31.30
N ALA A 48 4.42 -6.38 -32.43
CA ALA A 48 4.54 -6.98 -33.76
C ALA A 48 5.95 -7.50 -34.09
N SER A 49 6.97 -7.07 -33.33
CA SER A 49 8.34 -7.53 -33.50
C SER A 49 8.67 -8.81 -32.74
N PHE A 50 7.81 -9.27 -31.82
CA PHE A 50 8.03 -10.54 -31.11
C PHE A 50 7.64 -11.73 -31.97
N ASP A 51 8.49 -12.75 -31.96
CA ASP A 51 8.14 -14.06 -32.48
C ASP A 51 7.17 -14.73 -31.49
N THR A 52 5.90 -14.85 -31.88
CA THR A 52 4.88 -15.45 -31.03
C THR A 52 5.05 -16.97 -30.93
N ASP A 53 5.76 -17.59 -31.87
CA ASP A 53 6.03 -19.03 -31.85
C ASP A 53 7.08 -19.40 -30.76
N GLU A 54 7.79 -18.41 -30.20
CA GLU A 54 8.70 -18.57 -29.05
C GLU A 54 7.97 -18.45 -27.69
N ILE A 55 6.75 -17.90 -27.65
CA ILE A 55 6.02 -17.73 -26.39
C ILE A 55 5.48 -19.10 -25.93
N VAL A 56 5.95 -19.54 -24.78
CA VAL A 56 5.54 -20.81 -24.16
C VAL A 56 4.79 -20.54 -22.85
N ASP A 57 3.57 -21.07 -22.75
CA ASP A 57 2.81 -21.10 -21.50
C ASP A 57 3.40 -22.19 -20.57
N VAL A 58 4.12 -21.76 -19.54
CA VAL A 58 4.72 -22.68 -18.54
C VAL A 58 3.65 -23.25 -17.61
N LEU A 59 2.57 -22.50 -17.38
CA LEU A 59 1.45 -22.87 -16.53
C LEU A 59 0.12 -22.58 -17.23
N PRO A 60 -0.92 -23.40 -17.00
CA PRO A 60 -2.27 -23.02 -17.38
C PRO A 60 -2.69 -21.70 -16.72
N ARG A 61 -3.67 -21.03 -17.34
CA ARG A 61 -4.36 -19.91 -16.69
C ARG A 61 -4.83 -20.30 -15.29
N ASP A 62 -4.60 -19.42 -14.32
CA ASP A 62 -5.00 -19.54 -12.91
C ASP A 62 -4.41 -20.74 -12.16
N ALA A 63 -3.27 -21.29 -12.61
CA ALA A 63 -2.61 -22.40 -11.94
C ALA A 63 -1.96 -22.02 -10.60
N ILE A 64 -1.72 -20.73 -10.35
CA ILE A 64 -1.26 -20.19 -9.06
C ILE A 64 -2.49 -19.60 -8.38
N ALA A 65 -3.10 -20.40 -7.50
CA ALA A 65 -4.35 -20.01 -6.86
C ALA A 65 -4.10 -18.97 -5.77
N ALA A 66 -4.86 -17.87 -5.81
CA ALA A 66 -4.93 -16.91 -4.73
C ALA A 66 -5.50 -17.56 -3.45
N ILE A 67 -5.17 -16.97 -2.29
CA ILE A 67 -5.81 -17.30 -1.03
C ILE A 67 -6.99 -16.35 -0.81
N ASP A 68 -8.21 -16.88 -0.84
CA ASP A 68 -9.44 -16.07 -0.71
C ASP A 68 -10.03 -16.05 0.71
N ASP A 69 -9.69 -17.02 1.55
CA ASP A 69 -10.15 -17.12 2.95
C ASP A 69 -8.94 -17.38 3.87
N PRO A 70 -8.12 -16.36 4.14
CA PRO A 70 -6.90 -16.51 4.93
C PRO A 70 -7.20 -16.71 6.41
N SER A 71 -6.50 -17.67 7.02
CA SER A 71 -6.52 -17.89 8.48
C SER A 71 -5.24 -17.39 9.14
N PHE A 72 -5.37 -16.78 10.32
CA PHE A 72 -4.23 -16.20 11.04
C PHE A 72 -3.98 -16.88 12.38
N ALA A 73 -2.69 -17.05 12.71
CA ALA A 73 -2.25 -17.38 14.06
C ALA A 73 -2.08 -16.11 14.89
N PRO A 74 -2.24 -16.17 16.23
CA PRO A 74 -1.93 -15.02 17.09
C PRO A 74 -0.43 -14.71 17.05
N ALA A 75 -0.08 -13.43 17.22
CA ALA A 75 1.32 -12.98 17.19
C ALA A 75 2.23 -13.64 18.24
N SER A 76 1.66 -14.18 19.32
CA SER A 76 2.39 -14.91 20.36
C SER A 76 2.73 -16.35 19.99
N ALA A 77 2.20 -16.87 18.89
CA ALA A 77 2.49 -18.23 18.45
C ALA A 77 3.85 -18.32 17.75
N PRO A 78 4.69 -19.33 18.06
CA PRO A 78 6.00 -19.52 17.43
C PRO A 78 5.87 -20.16 16.03
N THR A 79 5.04 -19.56 15.18
CA THR A 79 4.64 -20.13 13.88
C THR A 79 5.58 -19.74 12.74
N LEU A 80 6.40 -18.71 12.95
CA LEU A 80 7.32 -18.15 11.96
C LEU A 80 8.76 -18.15 12.50
N PRO A 81 9.76 -18.40 11.64
CA PRO A 81 11.16 -18.12 11.95
C PRO A 81 11.37 -16.66 12.35
N GLU A 82 12.39 -16.39 13.17
CA GLU A 82 12.72 -15.04 13.66
C GLU A 82 13.06 -14.05 12.51
N GLU A 83 13.64 -14.57 11.43
CA GLU A 83 14.08 -13.81 10.25
C GLU A 83 13.07 -13.86 9.10
N GLU A 84 11.84 -14.36 9.35
CA GLU A 84 10.80 -14.44 8.31
C GLU A 84 10.42 -13.03 7.82
N LEU A 85 10.53 -12.82 6.51
CA LEU A 85 10.03 -11.60 5.87
C LEU A 85 8.50 -11.67 5.77
N VAL A 86 7.86 -10.57 6.15
CA VAL A 86 6.41 -10.41 6.07
C VAL A 86 6.07 -9.09 5.40
N ILE A 87 4.99 -9.08 4.63
CA ILE A 87 4.28 -7.84 4.32
C ILE A 87 3.34 -7.59 5.49
N GLY A 88 3.46 -6.42 6.12
CA GLY A 88 2.56 -5.99 7.20
C GLY A 88 1.44 -5.11 6.65
N VAL A 89 0.20 -5.38 7.05
CA VAL A 89 -0.95 -4.52 6.75
C VAL A 89 -1.58 -4.09 8.05
N GLU A 90 -1.76 -2.78 8.23
CA GLU A 90 -2.54 -2.21 9.33
C GLU A 90 -3.71 -1.41 8.77
N ILE A 91 -4.93 -1.83 9.10
CA ILE A 91 -6.16 -1.13 8.71
C ILE A 91 -6.99 -0.91 9.96
N ARG A 92 -7.29 0.36 10.28
CA ARG A 92 -8.15 0.76 11.41
C ARG A 92 -7.72 0.14 12.76
N GLY A 93 -6.41 0.04 12.98
CA GLY A 93 -5.79 -0.50 14.20
C GLY A 93 -5.78 -2.02 14.31
N GLU A 94 -6.19 -2.75 13.27
CA GLU A 94 -6.00 -4.20 13.16
C GLU A 94 -4.81 -4.46 12.25
N ALA A 95 -3.78 -5.11 12.79
CA ALA A 95 -2.55 -5.45 12.08
C ALA A 95 -2.50 -6.95 11.77
N ARG A 96 -2.14 -7.29 10.53
CA ARG A 96 -1.92 -8.66 10.06
C ARG A 96 -0.58 -8.74 9.33
N ALA A 97 0.07 -9.91 9.39
CA ALA A 97 1.34 -10.17 8.75
C ALA A 97 1.20 -11.33 7.75
N TYR A 98 1.70 -11.12 6.53
CA TYR A 98 1.63 -12.07 5.42
C TYR A 98 3.04 -12.53 5.06
N PRO A 99 3.44 -13.76 5.40
CA PRO A 99 4.78 -14.25 5.11
C PRO A 99 5.08 -14.27 3.61
N VAL A 100 6.23 -13.74 3.22
CA VAL A 100 6.67 -13.72 1.82
C VAL A 100 6.75 -15.14 1.25
N ARG A 101 7.11 -16.14 2.07
CA ARG A 101 7.13 -17.55 1.61
C ARG A 101 5.75 -18.07 1.20
N VAL A 102 4.67 -17.58 1.82
CA VAL A 102 3.28 -17.97 1.46
C VAL A 102 2.89 -17.23 0.19
N LEU A 103 3.17 -15.93 0.12
CA LEU A 103 2.92 -15.12 -1.06
C LEU A 103 3.74 -15.57 -2.27
N SER A 104 4.94 -16.13 -2.10
CA SER A 104 5.74 -16.66 -3.21
C SER A 104 5.10 -17.88 -3.86
N ALA A 105 4.21 -18.59 -3.16
CA ALA A 105 3.51 -19.77 -3.68
C ALA A 105 2.09 -19.46 -4.20
N HIS A 106 1.48 -18.37 -3.73
CA HIS A 106 0.09 -18.02 -4.04
C HIS A 106 -0.09 -16.66 -4.73
N GLU A 107 0.95 -15.83 -4.73
CA GLU A 107 1.12 -14.48 -5.31
C GLU A 107 0.14 -13.40 -4.83
N ILE A 108 -1.07 -13.80 -4.41
CA ILE A 108 -2.16 -12.95 -3.99
C ILE A 108 -2.84 -13.57 -2.77
N VAL A 109 -3.05 -12.75 -1.74
CA VAL A 109 -4.01 -13.03 -0.66
C VAL A 109 -5.10 -11.98 -0.72
N ASN A 110 -6.33 -12.41 -0.99
CA ASN A 110 -7.52 -11.57 -0.87
C ASN A 110 -8.00 -11.64 0.57
N ASP A 111 -8.10 -10.50 1.23
CA ASP A 111 -8.47 -10.43 2.64
C ASP A 111 -9.39 -9.23 2.92
N GLU A 112 -10.00 -9.25 4.10
CA GLU A 112 -10.91 -8.22 4.57
C GLU A 112 -10.65 -7.91 6.06
N ILE A 113 -10.55 -6.62 6.37
CA ILE A 113 -10.56 -6.11 7.74
C ILE A 113 -11.79 -5.23 7.91
N ARG A 114 -12.75 -5.67 8.73
CA ARG A 114 -13.98 -4.94 9.06
C ARG A 114 -14.74 -4.41 7.83
N GLY A 115 -15.00 -5.26 6.83
CA GLY A 115 -15.73 -4.87 5.62
C GLY A 115 -14.89 -4.08 4.59
N GLN A 116 -13.59 -3.86 4.84
CA GLN A 116 -12.69 -3.23 3.87
C GLN A 116 -11.91 -4.32 3.14
N PRO A 117 -12.24 -4.64 1.88
CA PRO A 117 -11.49 -5.61 1.11
C PRO A 117 -10.15 -5.00 0.67
N PHE A 118 -9.12 -5.84 0.61
CA PHE A 118 -7.81 -5.54 0.06
C PHE A 118 -7.14 -6.82 -0.46
N ALA A 119 -6.12 -6.65 -1.30
CA ALA A 119 -5.27 -7.73 -1.76
C ALA A 119 -3.83 -7.44 -1.36
N VAL A 120 -3.14 -8.45 -0.86
CA VAL A 120 -1.69 -8.41 -0.60
C VAL A 120 -0.99 -9.18 -1.71
N THR A 121 0.03 -8.56 -2.30
CA THR A 121 0.86 -9.12 -3.37
C THR A 121 2.34 -8.79 -3.15
N TRP A 122 3.23 -9.52 -3.82
CA TRP A 122 4.68 -9.52 -3.64
C TRP A 122 5.37 -9.61 -5.01
#